data_AF-K8ZUW7-F1
#
_entry.id   AF-K8ZUW7-F1
#
_cell.length_a   1.000
_cell.length_b   1.000
_cell.length_c   1.000
_cell.angle_alpha   90.00
_cell.angle_beta   90.00
_cell.angle_gamma   90.00
#
_symmetry.space_group_name_H-M   'P 1'
#
loop_
_entity.id
_entity.type
_entity.pdbx_description
1 polymer ?
#
loop_
_entity_poly.entity_id
_entity_poly.type
_entity_poly.pdbx_seq_one_letter_code
_entity_poly.pdbx_strand_id
1 'polypeptide(L)'
;MPNLQKKKSKLGDIKISFRQVLGTPEDARRVFQSINSDTKRLDKYEEYHLRNRGSDAYYAIYACCYINDNKSNLEELQYTRLNELIELGERIHQLLFSTILLDNEMSHGKKIGLVNELMNIIAGDQIHNIMSLNQGERVENLMSHLLTILCRIATPVKNAGVPSLGLHPYLYFYKDQSFQITSFLAWFSIVYEIHESRMQIHHRKISFKDFTRVRRSIEFLIANFPVATTETVGKFGSGIKGYDRLQIVYKAFICLSLEMEVDFDDEECLNTFILSMSKAFKYINFNEFYVERFLGGYDDAVVKHVVGYVESISPISRSKPKAFSGSSQETENIAR
;
A
#
# COMPACT_ATOMS: atom_id res chain seq x y z
N MET A 1 -23.65 28.78 17.60
CA MET A 1 -22.52 27.89 18.01
C MET A 1 -23.01 26.49 18.48
N PRO A 2 -23.70 25.68 17.65
CA PRO A 2 -24.21 24.37 18.10
C PRO A 2 -23.15 23.24 18.12
N ASN A 3 -22.06 23.38 17.35
CA ASN A 3 -21.01 22.36 17.23
C ASN A 3 -20.04 22.29 18.41
N LEU A 4 -19.86 23.39 19.17
CA LEU A 4 -19.00 23.42 20.36
C LEU A 4 -19.66 22.76 21.58
N GLN A 5 -20.98 22.90 21.74
CA GLN A 5 -21.73 22.23 22.81
C GLN A 5 -21.81 20.70 22.58
N LYS A 6 -21.98 20.24 21.33
CA LYS A 6 -21.92 18.81 20.98
C LYS A 6 -20.53 18.18 21.18
N LYS A 7 -19.45 18.95 20.97
CA LYS A 7 -18.08 18.49 21.27
C LYS A 7 -17.82 18.45 22.79
N LYS A 8 -18.30 19.44 23.55
CA LYS A 8 -18.22 19.45 25.02
C LYS A 8 -19.00 18.31 25.69
N SER A 9 -20.19 17.98 25.18
CA SER A 9 -20.99 16.87 25.74
C SER A 9 -20.31 15.52 25.51
N LYS A 10 -19.69 15.29 24.34
CA LYS A 10 -18.90 14.08 24.07
C LYS A 10 -17.65 13.94 24.95
N LEU A 11 -17.06 15.06 25.39
CA LEU A 11 -15.89 15.08 26.30
C LEU A 11 -16.29 14.73 27.75
N GLY A 12 -17.50 15.10 28.18
CA GLY A 12 -18.02 14.78 29.51
C GLY A 12 -18.28 13.28 29.73
N ASP A 13 -18.48 12.52 28.65
CA ASP A 13 -18.73 11.06 28.70
C ASP A 13 -17.45 10.22 28.58
N ILE A 14 -16.26 10.83 28.41
CA ILE A 14 -15.00 10.09 28.37
C ILE A 14 -14.59 9.75 29.81
N LYS A 15 -14.85 8.51 30.23
CA LYS A 15 -14.28 7.94 31.46
C LYS A 15 -12.78 7.70 31.26
N ILE A 16 -11.96 8.70 31.56
CA ILE A 16 -10.50 8.54 31.66
C ILE A 16 -10.19 8.00 33.05
N SER A 17 -9.65 6.77 33.11
CA SER A 17 -9.16 6.17 34.36
C SER A 17 -7.65 6.09 34.32
N PHE A 18 -6.99 6.75 35.26
CA PHE A 18 -5.55 6.62 35.45
C PHE A 18 -5.28 5.47 36.41
N ARG A 19 -4.52 4.47 35.95
CA ARG A 19 -4.01 3.39 36.80
C ARG A 19 -2.49 3.34 36.69
N GLN A 20 -1.84 3.45 37.84
CA GLN A 20 -0.42 3.15 37.96
C GLN A 20 -0.26 1.63 37.98
N VAL A 21 0.49 1.10 37.02
CA VAL A 21 0.85 -0.32 36.97
C VAL A 21 2.28 -0.45 37.49
N LEU A 22 2.44 -1.19 38.58
CA LEU A 22 3.76 -1.57 39.09
C LEU A 22 4.20 -2.85 38.37
N GLY A 23 5.25 -2.78 37.56
CA GLY A 23 5.73 -3.93 36.78
C GLY A 23 6.55 -3.54 35.55
N THR A 24 6.72 -4.50 34.64
CA THR A 24 7.37 -4.32 33.34
C THR A 24 6.45 -3.60 32.34
N PRO A 25 6.98 -3.03 31.23
CA PRO A 25 6.15 -2.48 30.15
C PRO A 25 5.09 -3.46 29.63
N GLU A 26 5.40 -4.75 29.61
CA GLU A 26 4.48 -5.84 29.25
C GLU A 26 3.32 -6.01 30.24
N ASP A 27 3.55 -5.76 31.53
CA ASP A 27 2.51 -5.76 32.56
C ASP A 27 1.57 -4.58 32.37
N ALA A 28 2.13 -3.39 32.11
CA ALA A 28 1.34 -2.22 31.74
C ALA A 28 0.52 -2.45 30.47
N ARG A 29 1.09 -3.15 29.48
CA ARG A 29 0.40 -3.54 28.24
C ARG A 29 -0.77 -4.49 28.50
N ARG A 30 -0.58 -5.53 29.32
CA ARG A 30 -1.64 -6.49 29.68
C ARG A 30 -2.81 -5.79 30.38
N VAL A 31 -2.51 -4.90 31.32
CA VAL A 31 -3.53 -4.10 32.03
C VAL A 31 -4.25 -3.14 31.08
N PHE A 32 -3.53 -2.47 30.17
CA PHE A 32 -4.14 -1.60 29.16
C PHE A 32 -5.06 -2.38 28.20
N GLN A 33 -4.65 -3.57 27.78
CA GLN A 33 -5.46 -4.44 26.92
C GLN A 33 -6.72 -4.94 27.64
N SER A 34 -6.62 -5.37 28.90
CA SER A 34 -7.78 -5.84 29.67
C SER A 34 -8.80 -4.74 29.94
N ILE A 35 -8.35 -3.50 30.12
CA ILE A 35 -9.26 -2.36 30.38
C ILE A 35 -10.01 -1.97 29.10
N ASN A 36 -9.31 -1.95 27.96
CA ASN A 36 -9.92 -1.56 26.69
C ASN A 36 -10.79 -2.68 26.09
N SER A 37 -10.53 -3.95 26.40
CA SER A 37 -11.42 -5.05 26.00
C SER A 37 -12.83 -4.91 26.58
N ASP A 38 -12.97 -4.34 27.77
CA ASP A 38 -14.24 -4.23 28.50
C ASP A 38 -15.10 -3.02 28.09
N THR A 39 -14.52 -2.01 27.42
CA THR A 39 -15.20 -0.73 27.12
C THR A 39 -15.27 -0.38 25.64
N LYS A 40 -14.21 -0.67 24.86
CA LYS A 40 -14.21 -0.60 23.40
C LYS A 40 -12.96 -1.31 22.85
N ARG A 41 -13.15 -2.47 22.22
CA ARG A 41 -12.04 -3.25 21.63
C ARG A 41 -11.21 -2.37 20.68
N LEU A 42 -9.89 -2.37 20.87
CA LEU A 42 -8.94 -1.68 20.00
C LEU A 42 -9.11 -2.15 18.54
N ASP A 43 -8.83 -1.26 17.59
CA ASP A 43 -8.76 -1.69 16.19
C ASP A 43 -7.63 -2.72 16.04
N LYS A 44 -7.82 -3.71 15.17
CA LYS A 44 -6.85 -4.80 14.96
C LYS A 44 -5.45 -4.29 14.62
N TYR A 45 -5.32 -3.15 13.93
CA TYR A 45 -4.04 -2.57 13.57
C TYR A 45 -3.38 -1.84 14.74
N GLU A 46 -4.18 -1.22 15.62
CA GLU A 46 -3.68 -0.63 16.87
C GLU A 46 -3.22 -1.73 17.83
N GLU A 47 -4.00 -2.81 17.94
CA GLU A 47 -3.63 -3.98 18.74
C GLU A 47 -2.36 -4.63 18.20
N TYR A 48 -2.25 -4.79 16.88
CA TYR A 48 -1.05 -5.28 16.22
C TYR A 48 0.17 -4.39 16.52
N HIS A 49 0.03 -3.09 16.36
CA HIS A 49 1.11 -2.15 16.61
C HIS A 49 1.62 -2.26 18.06
N LEU A 50 0.72 -2.33 19.04
CA LEU A 50 1.09 -2.53 20.45
C LEU A 50 1.70 -3.92 20.73
N ARG A 51 1.33 -4.96 19.98
CA ARG A 51 1.94 -6.30 20.10
C ARG A 51 3.37 -6.35 19.58
N ASN A 52 3.74 -5.45 18.68
CA ASN A 52 5.06 -5.42 18.06
C ASN A 52 5.98 -4.36 18.68
N ARG A 53 5.70 -3.87 19.90
CA ARG A 53 6.55 -2.89 20.61
C ARG A 53 8.01 -3.35 20.62
N GLY A 54 8.93 -2.42 20.38
CA GLY A 54 10.37 -2.71 20.32
C GLY A 54 10.86 -3.27 18.98
N SER A 55 9.97 -3.48 17.99
CA SER A 55 10.37 -3.81 16.61
C SER A 55 10.63 -2.56 15.77
N ASP A 56 11.33 -2.73 14.65
CA ASP A 56 11.58 -1.64 13.70
C ASP A 56 10.26 -1.09 13.14
N ALA A 57 9.30 -1.98 12.84
CA ALA A 57 7.96 -1.61 12.39
C ALA A 57 7.22 -0.75 13.43
N TYR A 58 7.35 -1.07 14.73
CA TYR A 58 6.72 -0.27 15.78
C TYR A 58 7.23 1.16 15.76
N TYR A 59 8.54 1.36 15.82
CA TYR A 59 9.09 2.71 15.87
C TYR A 59 8.80 3.52 14.60
N ALA A 60 8.88 2.88 13.42
CA ALA A 60 8.56 3.56 12.17
C ALA A 60 7.07 3.95 12.07
N ILE A 61 6.15 3.06 12.46
CA ILE A 61 4.71 3.38 12.55
C ILE A 61 4.49 4.51 13.56
N TYR A 62 5.17 4.45 14.71
CA TYR A 62 5.01 5.45 15.76
C TYR A 62 5.41 6.84 15.26
N ALA A 63 6.58 6.93 14.62
CA ALA A 63 7.08 8.16 14.01
C ALA A 63 6.15 8.71 12.93
N CYS A 64 5.52 7.86 12.11
CA CYS A 64 4.67 8.29 10.99
C CYS A 64 3.21 8.58 11.39
N CYS A 65 2.67 7.90 12.40
CA CYS A 65 1.23 7.96 12.71
C CYS A 65 0.92 8.77 13.98
N TYR A 66 1.85 8.87 14.93
CA TYR A 66 1.62 9.49 16.25
C TYR A 66 2.31 10.86 16.37
N ILE A 67 2.23 11.70 15.33
CA ILE A 67 3.00 12.96 15.21
C ILE A 67 2.96 13.86 16.45
N ASN A 68 1.83 13.92 17.15
CA ASN A 68 1.66 14.79 18.33
C ASN A 68 2.13 14.17 19.66
N ASP A 69 2.54 12.89 19.67
CA ASP A 69 2.87 12.12 20.87
C ASP A 69 4.04 11.13 20.63
N ASN A 70 4.82 11.35 19.56
CA ASN A 70 5.80 10.36 19.10
C ASN A 70 7.08 10.36 19.95
N LYS A 71 7.46 11.49 20.54
CA LYS A 71 8.78 11.70 21.14
C LYS A 71 9.11 10.73 22.27
N SER A 72 8.24 10.60 23.27
CA SER A 72 8.51 9.82 24.47
C SER A 72 8.77 8.33 24.21
N ASN A 73 8.06 7.71 23.26
CA ASN A 73 8.32 6.31 22.91
C ASN A 73 9.49 6.17 21.92
N LEU A 74 9.76 7.17 21.06
CA LEU A 74 10.93 7.12 20.20
C LEU A 74 12.24 7.34 20.97
N GLU A 75 12.22 8.02 22.13
CA GLU A 75 13.37 8.11 23.04
C GLU A 75 13.86 6.73 23.53
N GLU A 76 13.00 5.70 23.52
CA GLU A 76 13.39 4.32 23.82
C GLU A 76 14.42 3.74 22.83
N LEU A 77 14.49 4.28 21.60
CA LEU A 77 15.49 3.89 20.61
C LEU A 77 16.91 4.29 21.02
N GLN A 78 17.06 5.25 21.93
CA GLN A 78 18.35 5.85 22.33
C GLN A 78 19.19 6.30 21.12
N TYR A 79 18.51 6.73 20.06
CA TYR A 79 19.16 7.07 18.80
C TYR A 79 19.66 8.51 18.80
N THR A 80 20.91 8.72 18.34
CA THR A 80 21.56 10.03 18.35
C THR A 80 20.86 11.04 17.43
N ARG A 81 20.24 10.58 16.35
CA ARG A 81 19.55 11.39 15.34
C ARG A 81 18.02 11.30 15.45
N LEU A 82 17.54 11.32 16.70
CA LEU A 82 16.12 11.16 17.02
C LEU A 82 15.24 12.26 16.41
N ASN A 83 15.72 13.51 16.41
CA ASN A 83 14.95 14.63 15.87
C ASN A 83 14.80 14.50 14.35
N GLU A 84 15.86 14.09 13.64
CA GLU A 84 15.80 13.83 12.21
C GLU A 84 14.82 12.69 11.88
N LEU A 85 14.74 11.67 12.73
CA LEU A 85 13.78 10.58 12.59
C LEU A 85 12.33 11.07 12.77
N ILE A 86 12.08 11.94 13.74
CA ILE A 86 10.76 12.55 13.98
C ILE A 86 10.34 13.39 12.78
N GLU A 87 11.22 14.29 12.30
CA GLU A 87 10.98 15.10 11.11
C GLU A 87 10.72 14.25 9.87
N LEU A 88 11.44 13.13 9.73
CA LEU A 88 11.23 12.18 8.65
C LEU A 88 9.82 11.55 8.73
N GLY A 89 9.37 11.17 9.93
CA GLY A 89 8.03 10.66 10.17
C GLY A 89 6.93 11.68 9.84
N GLU A 90 7.13 12.93 10.21
CA GLU A 90 6.23 14.05 9.88
C GLU A 90 6.13 14.28 8.36
N ARG A 91 7.26 14.23 7.66
CA ARG A 91 7.29 14.37 6.19
C ARG A 91 6.55 13.22 5.50
N ILE A 92 6.74 11.99 5.96
CA ILE A 92 6.00 10.83 5.46
C ILE A 92 4.51 11.00 5.73
N HIS A 93 4.13 11.43 6.94
CA HIS A 93 2.74 11.66 7.31
C HIS A 93 2.06 12.68 6.38
N GLN A 94 2.68 13.84 6.19
CA GLN A 94 2.13 14.91 5.34
C GLN A 94 2.02 14.47 3.88
N LEU A 95 3.05 13.81 3.35
CA LEU A 95 3.04 13.34 1.96
C LEU A 95 1.96 12.26 1.77
N LEU A 96 1.91 11.27 2.64
CA LEU A 96 0.98 10.16 2.50
C LEU A 96 -0.47 10.60 2.78
N PHE A 97 -0.74 11.16 3.95
CA PHE A 97 -2.12 11.39 4.40
C PHE A 97 -2.75 12.66 3.86
N SER A 98 -1.97 13.71 3.62
CA SER A 98 -2.51 14.98 3.13
C SER A 98 -2.34 15.17 1.62
N THR A 99 -1.22 14.73 1.04
CA THR A 99 -0.96 14.95 -0.40
C THR A 99 -1.50 13.81 -1.28
N ILE A 100 -1.19 12.55 -0.94
CA ILE A 100 -1.61 11.39 -1.75
C ILE A 100 -3.06 10.99 -1.42
N LEU A 101 -3.39 10.94 -0.14
CA LEU A 101 -4.73 10.57 0.35
C LEU A 101 -5.67 11.78 0.50
N LEU A 102 -5.25 12.98 0.10
CA LEU A 102 -6.11 14.18 0.01
C LEU A 102 -6.95 14.43 1.28
N ASP A 103 -6.33 14.27 2.46
CA ASP A 103 -6.97 14.42 3.77
C ASP A 103 -8.21 13.54 3.97
N ASN A 104 -8.26 12.37 3.32
CA ASN A 104 -9.33 11.40 3.52
C ASN A 104 -9.43 11.00 5.01
N GLU A 105 -10.66 10.93 5.52
CA GLU A 105 -11.00 10.56 6.90
C GLU A 105 -10.74 9.06 7.17
N MET A 106 -9.47 8.66 7.14
CA MET A 106 -9.03 7.35 7.58
C MET A 106 -8.89 7.32 9.10
N SER A 107 -9.48 6.31 9.74
CA SER A 107 -9.27 6.05 11.16
C SER A 107 -7.79 5.80 11.46
N HIS A 108 -7.37 6.10 12.69
CA HIS A 108 -5.98 5.93 13.13
C HIS A 108 -5.44 4.52 12.90
N GLY A 109 -6.19 3.48 13.30
CA GLY A 109 -5.85 2.10 13.00
C GLY A 109 -5.66 1.81 11.50
N LYS A 110 -6.46 2.40 10.61
CA LYS A 110 -6.26 2.24 9.15
C LYS A 110 -4.99 2.92 8.65
N LYS A 111 -4.59 4.06 9.24
CA LYS A 111 -3.30 4.73 8.95
C LYS A 111 -2.12 3.84 9.33
N ILE A 112 -2.17 3.27 10.54
CA ILE A 112 -1.19 2.27 11.03
C ILE A 112 -1.11 1.09 10.06
N GLY A 113 -2.26 0.51 9.72
CA GLY A 113 -2.34 -0.60 8.77
C GLY A 113 -1.67 -0.24 7.45
N LEU A 114 -1.98 0.93 6.86
CA LEU A 114 -1.38 1.34 5.61
C LEU A 114 0.14 1.47 5.69
N VAL A 115 0.67 2.20 6.68
CA VAL A 115 2.12 2.41 6.84
C VAL A 115 2.85 1.08 7.02
N ASN A 116 2.29 0.16 7.82
CA ASN A 116 2.85 -1.17 7.99
C ASN A 116 2.99 -1.93 6.67
N GLU A 117 1.96 -1.88 5.82
CA GLU A 117 1.97 -2.58 4.54
C GLU A 117 2.97 -1.99 3.54
N LEU A 118 3.12 -0.67 3.51
CA LEU A 118 4.14 -0.03 2.67
C LEU A 118 5.55 -0.46 3.08
N MET A 119 5.81 -0.59 4.39
CA MET A 119 7.09 -1.10 4.89
C MET A 119 7.30 -2.59 4.61
N ASN A 120 6.24 -3.40 4.72
CA ASN A 120 6.27 -4.82 4.32
C ASN A 120 6.63 -4.98 2.84
N ILE A 121 6.16 -4.10 1.96
CA ILE A 121 6.54 -4.12 0.53
C ILE A 121 8.04 -3.84 0.38
N ILE A 122 8.61 -2.92 1.16
CA ILE A 122 10.02 -2.52 1.06
C ILE A 122 10.97 -3.57 1.64
N ALA A 123 10.68 -4.05 2.85
CA ALA A 123 11.64 -4.82 3.65
C ALA A 123 11.18 -6.27 3.95
N GLY A 124 9.95 -6.63 3.56
CA GLY A 124 9.41 -7.96 3.83
C GLY A 124 9.40 -8.28 5.31
N ASP A 125 9.75 -9.52 5.65
CA ASP A 125 9.64 -10.04 7.01
C ASP A 125 10.73 -9.47 7.96
N GLN A 126 11.71 -8.73 7.44
CA GLN A 126 12.81 -8.14 8.22
C GLN A 126 12.36 -7.00 9.14
N ILE A 127 11.20 -6.40 8.92
CA ILE A 127 10.71 -5.28 9.73
C ILE A 127 10.29 -5.69 11.15
N HIS A 128 10.18 -7.00 11.40
CA HIS A 128 9.79 -7.59 12.68
C HIS A 128 11.00 -8.06 13.51
N ASN A 129 12.21 -7.61 13.17
CA ASN A 129 13.41 -7.93 13.92
C ASN A 129 13.38 -7.34 15.35
N ILE A 130 14.08 -8.02 16.26
CA ILE A 130 14.16 -7.68 17.69
C ILE A 130 15.21 -6.56 17.91
N MET A 131 15.06 -5.83 19.02
CA MET A 131 15.98 -4.81 19.51
C MET A 131 17.46 -5.20 19.35
N SER A 132 18.24 -4.29 18.77
CA SER A 132 19.69 -4.43 18.70
C SER A 132 20.37 -3.06 18.60
N LEU A 133 21.70 -3.03 18.79
CA LEU A 133 22.49 -1.79 18.92
C LEU A 133 22.35 -0.80 17.76
N ASN A 134 22.01 -1.26 16.55
CA ASN A 134 21.83 -0.41 15.36
C ASN A 134 20.36 -0.21 14.97
N GLN A 135 19.41 -0.40 15.90
CA GLN A 135 17.98 -0.30 15.60
C GLN A 135 17.56 1.08 15.08
N GLY A 136 18.07 2.17 15.69
CA GLY A 136 17.78 3.53 15.24
C GLY A 136 18.14 3.76 13.77
N GLU A 137 19.32 3.31 13.33
CA GLU A 137 19.76 3.40 11.92
C GLU A 137 18.87 2.56 10.99
N ARG A 138 18.46 1.35 11.40
CA ARG A 138 17.56 0.53 10.58
C ARG A 138 16.20 1.19 10.37
N VAL A 139 15.63 1.75 11.44
CA VAL A 139 14.34 2.46 11.39
C VAL A 139 14.47 3.69 10.50
N GLU A 140 15.53 4.49 10.65
CA GLU A 140 15.77 5.65 9.78
C GLU A 140 15.93 5.24 8.31
N ASN A 141 16.69 4.19 8.02
CA ASN A 141 16.90 3.70 6.66
C ASN A 141 15.59 3.20 6.02
N LEU A 142 14.78 2.46 6.78
CA LEU A 142 13.47 1.99 6.32
C LEU A 142 12.53 3.16 6.01
N MET A 143 12.46 4.14 6.91
CA MET A 143 11.65 5.34 6.72
C MET A 143 12.17 6.22 5.56
N SER A 144 13.48 6.34 5.41
CA SER A 144 14.09 7.10 4.31
C SER A 144 13.80 6.47 2.96
N HIS A 145 13.84 5.14 2.90
CA HIS A 145 13.43 4.39 1.72
C HIS A 145 11.94 4.57 1.43
N LEU A 146 11.07 4.45 2.45
CA LEU A 146 9.64 4.71 2.31
C LEU A 146 9.36 6.12 1.76
N LEU A 147 9.99 7.15 2.32
CA LEU A 147 9.85 8.52 1.85
C LEU A 147 10.30 8.65 0.38
N THR A 148 11.40 8.01 0.00
CA THR A 148 11.93 8.05 -1.36
C THR A 148 10.92 7.49 -2.37
N ILE A 149 10.32 6.34 -2.09
CA ILE A 149 9.28 5.74 -2.96
C ILE A 149 8.05 6.63 -3.02
N LEU A 150 7.59 7.17 -1.89
CA LEU A 150 6.45 8.09 -1.87
C LEU A 150 6.72 9.37 -2.69
N CYS A 151 7.94 9.91 -2.64
CA CYS A 151 8.34 11.06 -3.46
C CYS A 151 8.34 10.76 -4.97
N ARG A 152 8.52 9.49 -5.36
CA ARG A 152 8.35 9.07 -6.77
C ARG A 152 6.89 9.05 -7.20
N ILE A 153 5.94 8.91 -6.28
CA ILE A 153 4.50 8.92 -6.58
C ILE A 153 3.98 10.36 -6.67
N ALA A 154 4.27 11.16 -5.64
CA ALA A 154 3.79 12.52 -5.51
C ALA A 154 4.90 13.46 -5.03
N THR A 155 4.86 14.71 -5.50
CA THR A 155 5.85 15.72 -5.12
C THR A 155 5.55 16.23 -3.70
N PRO A 156 6.48 16.13 -2.75
CA PRO A 156 6.30 16.73 -1.42
C PRO A 156 6.26 18.25 -1.49
N VAL A 157 5.57 18.89 -0.54
CA VAL A 157 5.48 20.36 -0.40
C VAL A 157 6.87 21.00 -0.30
N LYS A 158 7.79 20.34 0.41
CA LYS A 158 9.21 20.72 0.45
C LYS A 158 10.01 19.79 -0.46
N ASN A 159 10.68 20.36 -1.46
CA ASN A 159 11.44 19.61 -2.44
C ASN A 159 12.49 18.70 -1.77
N ALA A 160 12.37 17.40 -1.99
CA ALA A 160 13.26 16.39 -1.43
C ALA A 160 14.43 16.01 -2.35
N GLY A 161 14.56 16.65 -3.52
CA GLY A 161 15.57 16.29 -4.53
C GLY A 161 15.27 14.99 -5.28
N VAL A 162 14.13 14.35 -5.01
CA VAL A 162 13.67 13.13 -5.68
C VAL A 162 12.61 13.48 -6.72
N PRO A 163 12.86 13.26 -8.03
CA PRO A 163 11.88 13.52 -9.08
C PRO A 163 10.64 12.62 -8.95
N SER A 164 9.46 13.24 -8.93
CA SER A 164 8.16 12.56 -8.95
C SER A 164 7.76 12.13 -10.37
N LEU A 165 7.04 11.02 -10.46
CA LEU A 165 6.37 10.56 -11.68
C LEU A 165 5.04 11.31 -11.94
N GLY A 166 4.57 12.10 -10.97
CA GLY A 166 3.35 12.89 -11.09
C GLY A 166 2.09 12.05 -11.24
N LEU A 167 1.99 10.93 -10.51
CA LEU A 167 0.82 10.06 -10.56
C LEU A 167 -0.36 10.80 -9.92
N HIS A 168 -1.30 11.28 -10.73
CA HIS A 168 -2.41 12.11 -10.24
C HIS A 168 -3.33 11.29 -9.33
N PRO A 169 -3.51 11.64 -8.03
CA PRO A 169 -4.21 10.78 -7.08
C PRO A 169 -5.60 10.36 -7.54
N TYR A 170 -6.40 11.28 -8.09
CA TYR A 170 -7.77 10.98 -8.52
C TYR A 170 -7.87 9.92 -9.62
N LEU A 171 -6.85 9.80 -10.47
CA LEU A 171 -6.85 8.82 -11.55
C LEU A 171 -6.36 7.45 -11.05
N TYR A 172 -5.30 7.43 -10.25
CA TYR A 172 -4.63 6.19 -9.86
C TYR A 172 -5.21 5.56 -8.60
N PHE A 173 -5.73 6.36 -7.66
CA PHE A 173 -6.03 5.92 -6.30
C PHE A 173 -7.45 6.20 -5.85
N TYR A 174 -8.31 6.80 -6.68
CA TYR A 174 -9.70 7.09 -6.32
C TYR A 174 -10.67 6.52 -7.34
N LYS A 175 -11.85 6.15 -6.85
CA LYS A 175 -13.02 5.86 -7.65
C LYS A 175 -14.22 6.48 -6.94
N ASP A 176 -15.01 7.28 -7.65
CA ASP A 176 -16.19 7.95 -7.10
C ASP A 176 -15.90 8.68 -5.77
N GLN A 177 -14.80 9.45 -5.75
CA GLN A 177 -14.28 10.18 -4.56
C GLN A 177 -13.84 9.28 -3.38
N SER A 178 -13.91 7.97 -3.51
CA SER A 178 -13.47 7.01 -2.50
C SER A 178 -12.06 6.50 -2.80
N PHE A 179 -11.17 6.60 -1.81
CA PHE A 179 -9.80 6.08 -1.91
C PHE A 179 -9.78 4.55 -2.06
N GLN A 180 -9.07 4.10 -3.08
CA GLN A 180 -8.87 2.71 -3.46
C GLN A 180 -7.51 2.22 -2.95
N ILE A 181 -7.48 1.76 -1.70
CA ILE A 181 -6.26 1.27 -1.05
C ILE A 181 -5.56 0.17 -1.86
N THR A 182 -6.30 -0.71 -2.52
CA THR A 182 -5.74 -1.79 -3.36
C THR A 182 -4.94 -1.21 -4.53
N SER A 183 -5.47 -0.20 -5.23
CA SER A 183 -4.79 0.45 -6.34
C SER A 183 -3.55 1.20 -5.87
N PHE A 184 -3.63 1.90 -4.73
CA PHE A 184 -2.48 2.58 -4.16
C PHE A 184 -1.35 1.61 -3.80
N LEU A 185 -1.64 0.50 -3.12
CA LEU A 185 -0.65 -0.52 -2.79
C LEU A 185 -0.04 -1.16 -4.05
N ALA A 186 -0.84 -1.42 -5.07
CA ALA A 186 -0.36 -1.98 -6.34
C ALA A 186 0.62 -1.03 -7.04
N TRP A 187 0.30 0.25 -7.15
CA TRP A 187 1.17 1.26 -7.74
C TRP A 187 2.41 1.53 -6.90
N PHE A 188 2.28 1.55 -5.57
CA PHE A 188 3.45 1.65 -4.69
C PHE A 188 4.43 0.51 -4.93
N SER A 189 3.93 -0.73 -5.04
CA SER A 189 4.73 -1.91 -5.35
C SER A 189 5.44 -1.81 -6.72
N ILE A 190 4.75 -1.33 -7.75
CA ILE A 190 5.33 -1.10 -9.09
C ILE A 190 6.44 -0.05 -9.03
N VAL A 191 6.18 1.10 -8.40
CA VAL A 191 7.16 2.19 -8.29
C VAL A 191 8.37 1.74 -7.48
N TYR A 192 8.17 0.97 -6.42
CA TYR A 192 9.24 0.35 -5.65
C TYR A 192 10.07 -0.61 -6.52
N GLU A 193 9.45 -1.50 -7.29
CA GLU A 193 10.19 -2.41 -8.16
C GLU A 193 10.99 -1.70 -9.26
N ILE A 194 10.47 -0.61 -9.83
CA ILE A 194 11.22 0.21 -10.80
C ILE A 194 12.39 0.92 -10.10
N HIS A 195 12.15 1.48 -8.91
CA HIS A 195 13.19 2.16 -8.12
C HIS A 195 14.37 1.22 -7.82
N GLU A 196 14.05 0.00 -7.40
CA GLU A 196 15.01 -1.04 -7.05
C GLU A 196 15.61 -1.76 -8.27
N SER A 197 15.26 -1.35 -9.51
CA SER A 197 15.69 -2.02 -10.75
C SER A 197 15.33 -3.52 -10.80
N ARG A 198 14.22 -3.88 -10.15
CA ARG A 198 13.66 -5.25 -10.07
C ARG A 198 12.54 -5.48 -11.07
N MET A 199 11.85 -4.43 -11.51
CA MET A 199 10.79 -4.58 -12.51
C MET A 199 11.39 -5.01 -13.86
N GLN A 200 10.95 -6.17 -14.34
CA GLN A 200 11.33 -6.72 -15.63
C GLN A 200 10.09 -7.06 -16.43
N ILE A 201 10.15 -6.76 -17.72
CA ILE A 201 9.19 -7.21 -18.72
C ILE A 201 10.02 -7.99 -19.74
N HIS A 202 9.83 -9.32 -19.76
CA HIS A 202 10.68 -10.27 -20.46
C HIS A 202 12.17 -10.09 -20.14
N HIS A 203 13.00 -9.76 -21.13
CA HIS A 203 14.45 -9.59 -20.99
C HIS A 203 14.86 -8.13 -20.74
N ARG A 204 13.90 -7.21 -20.59
CA ARG A 204 14.15 -5.78 -20.40
C ARG A 204 13.87 -5.35 -18.97
N LYS A 205 14.85 -4.71 -18.34
CA LYS A 205 14.65 -3.96 -17.09
C LYS A 205 13.91 -2.66 -17.39
N ILE A 206 12.85 -2.40 -16.64
CA ILE A 206 12.02 -1.20 -16.82
C ILE A 206 12.58 -0.09 -15.94
N SER A 207 12.92 1.04 -16.57
CA SER A 207 13.35 2.26 -15.89
C SER A 207 12.20 3.26 -15.76
N PHE A 208 12.39 4.30 -14.93
CA PHE A 208 11.44 5.41 -14.87
C PHE A 208 11.29 6.12 -16.22
N LYS A 209 12.33 6.18 -17.04
CA LYS A 209 12.26 6.78 -18.39
C LYS A 209 11.32 5.97 -19.30
N ASP A 210 11.39 4.65 -19.22
CA ASP A 210 10.51 3.76 -19.98
C ASP A 210 9.06 3.95 -19.55
N PHE A 211 8.81 3.98 -18.23
CA PHE A 211 7.49 4.24 -17.68
C PHE A 211 6.93 5.60 -18.11
N THR A 212 7.71 6.69 -17.98
CA THR A 212 7.26 8.04 -18.37
C THR A 212 6.88 8.11 -19.84
N ARG A 213 7.59 7.40 -20.72
CA ARG A 213 7.27 7.35 -22.16
C ARG A 213 5.89 6.77 -22.44
N VAL A 214 5.46 5.79 -21.67
CA VAL A 214 4.18 5.07 -21.87
C VAL A 214 3.09 5.50 -20.90
N ARG A 215 3.37 6.45 -20.00
CA ARG A 215 2.46 6.88 -18.94
C ARG A 215 1.11 7.32 -19.48
N ARG A 216 1.08 8.10 -20.57
CA ARG A 216 -0.16 8.57 -21.19
C ARG A 216 -1.07 7.41 -21.59
N SER A 217 -0.50 6.39 -22.22
CA SER A 217 -1.23 5.18 -22.63
C SER A 217 -1.77 4.44 -21.41
N ILE A 218 -0.96 4.25 -20.37
CA ILE A 218 -1.41 3.62 -19.11
C ILE A 218 -2.57 4.39 -18.48
N GLU A 219 -2.45 5.71 -18.37
CA GLU A 219 -3.49 6.59 -17.81
C GLU A 219 -4.80 6.47 -18.59
N PHE A 220 -4.68 6.38 -19.92
CA PHE A 220 -5.81 6.16 -20.80
C PHE A 220 -6.45 4.77 -20.60
N LEU A 221 -5.65 3.72 -20.41
CA LEU A 221 -6.16 2.38 -20.08
C LEU A 221 -6.90 2.35 -18.74
N ILE A 222 -6.34 3.00 -17.70
CA ILE A 222 -6.98 3.09 -16.37
C ILE A 222 -8.34 3.80 -16.47
N ALA A 223 -8.41 4.89 -17.21
CA ALA A 223 -9.62 5.71 -17.33
C ALA A 223 -10.73 4.99 -18.12
N ASN A 224 -10.37 4.30 -19.22
CA ASN A 224 -11.36 3.70 -20.13
C ASN A 224 -11.72 2.26 -19.80
N PHE A 225 -10.88 1.53 -19.04
CA PHE A 225 -11.13 0.15 -18.64
C PHE A 225 -11.17 -0.03 -17.13
N PRO A 226 -12.08 0.68 -16.41
CA PRO A 226 -12.25 0.51 -14.97
C PRO A 226 -12.67 -0.92 -14.62
N VAL A 227 -13.29 -1.66 -15.58
CA VAL A 227 -13.67 -3.07 -15.44
C VAL A 227 -12.49 -3.95 -15.00
N ALA A 228 -11.29 -3.69 -15.53
CA ALA A 228 -10.10 -4.47 -15.21
C ALA A 228 -9.73 -4.35 -13.72
N THR A 229 -9.85 -3.13 -13.17
CA THR A 229 -9.62 -2.87 -11.75
C THR A 229 -10.75 -3.41 -10.90
N THR A 230 -12.01 -3.15 -11.26
CA THR A 230 -13.17 -3.53 -10.44
C THR A 230 -13.34 -5.04 -10.32
N GLU A 231 -13.15 -5.78 -11.41
CA GLU A 231 -13.32 -7.23 -11.38
C GLU A 231 -12.16 -7.94 -10.70
N THR A 232 -10.95 -7.41 -10.82
CA THR A 232 -9.80 -7.91 -10.05
C THR A 232 -10.02 -7.73 -8.55
N VAL A 233 -10.44 -6.54 -8.11
CA VAL A 233 -10.75 -6.29 -6.70
C VAL A 233 -11.96 -7.11 -6.24
N GLY A 234 -12.99 -7.26 -7.08
CA GLY A 234 -14.17 -8.08 -6.78
C GLY A 234 -13.82 -9.56 -6.56
N LYS A 235 -12.93 -10.11 -7.40
CA LYS A 235 -12.53 -11.52 -7.32
C LYS A 235 -11.54 -11.84 -6.21
N PHE A 236 -10.55 -10.98 -5.99
CA PHE A 236 -9.44 -11.26 -5.07
C PHE A 236 -9.54 -10.52 -3.73
N GLY A 237 -10.49 -9.59 -3.62
CA GLY A 237 -10.71 -8.77 -2.44
C GLY A 237 -9.92 -7.46 -2.47
N SER A 238 -10.14 -6.64 -1.44
CA SER A 238 -9.52 -5.32 -1.31
C SER A 238 -8.32 -5.28 -0.36
N GLY A 239 -7.51 -4.23 -0.49
CA GLY A 239 -6.31 -3.99 0.29
C GLY A 239 -5.21 -5.02 0.02
N ILE A 240 -4.58 -5.48 1.09
CA ILE A 240 -3.41 -6.38 1.07
C ILE A 240 -3.70 -7.68 0.29
N LYS A 241 -4.95 -8.15 0.34
CA LYS A 241 -5.34 -9.44 -0.24
C LYS A 241 -5.40 -9.44 -1.77
N GLY A 242 -5.53 -8.26 -2.39
CA GLY A 242 -5.78 -8.14 -3.82
C GLY A 242 -4.79 -7.24 -4.57
N TYR A 243 -3.92 -6.49 -3.88
CA TYR A 243 -3.00 -5.58 -4.57
C TYR A 243 -1.95 -6.34 -5.38
N ASP A 244 -1.54 -7.52 -4.94
CA ASP A 244 -0.62 -8.41 -5.66
C ASP A 244 -1.18 -8.78 -7.04
N ARG A 245 -2.49 -9.08 -7.11
CA ARG A 245 -3.19 -9.39 -8.36
C ARG A 245 -3.45 -8.15 -9.20
N LEU A 246 -3.86 -7.05 -8.58
CA LEU A 246 -4.08 -5.79 -9.28
C LEU A 246 -2.78 -5.22 -9.85
N GLN A 247 -1.66 -5.42 -9.16
CA GLN A 247 -0.34 -5.07 -9.67
C GLN A 247 -0.02 -5.79 -10.99
N ILE A 248 -0.39 -7.06 -11.14
CA ILE A 248 -0.18 -7.82 -12.39
C ILE A 248 -0.99 -7.20 -13.54
N VAL A 249 -2.22 -6.74 -13.28
CA VAL A 249 -3.05 -6.04 -14.27
C VAL A 249 -2.38 -4.74 -14.72
N TYR A 250 -1.92 -3.90 -13.79
CA TYR A 250 -1.21 -2.67 -14.16
C TYR A 250 0.14 -2.94 -14.86
N LYS A 251 0.85 -4.01 -14.50
CA LYS A 251 2.05 -4.44 -15.24
C LYS A 251 1.71 -4.90 -16.66
N ALA A 252 0.54 -5.52 -16.88
CA ALA A 252 0.05 -5.84 -18.21
C ALA A 252 -0.23 -4.58 -19.02
N PHE A 253 -0.82 -3.54 -18.41
CA PHE A 253 -1.00 -2.23 -19.05
C PHE A 253 0.33 -1.59 -19.46
N ILE A 254 1.35 -1.67 -18.60
CA ILE A 254 2.70 -1.19 -18.91
C ILE A 254 3.30 -1.98 -20.07
N CYS A 255 3.20 -3.32 -20.05
CA CYS A 255 3.69 -4.19 -21.12
C CYS A 255 3.01 -3.86 -22.45
N LEU A 256 1.68 -3.79 -22.47
CA LEU A 256 0.92 -3.46 -23.67
C LEU A 256 1.29 -2.09 -24.23
N SER A 257 1.40 -1.07 -23.36
CA SER A 257 1.79 0.28 -23.78
C SER A 257 3.24 0.40 -24.25
N LEU A 258 4.10 -0.59 -23.98
CA LEU A 258 5.47 -0.65 -24.51
C LEU A 258 5.54 -1.28 -25.90
N GLU A 259 4.59 -2.14 -26.23
CA GLU A 259 4.55 -2.89 -27.50
C GLU A 259 3.73 -2.19 -28.58
N MET A 260 2.76 -1.37 -28.20
CA MET A 260 1.89 -0.67 -29.13
C MET A 260 1.53 0.74 -28.63
N GLU A 261 1.29 1.65 -29.57
CA GLU A 261 0.66 2.93 -29.27
C GLU A 261 -0.83 2.70 -29.00
N VAL A 262 -1.31 3.19 -27.85
CA VAL A 262 -2.70 2.99 -27.46
C VAL A 262 -3.56 4.10 -28.06
N ASP A 263 -4.34 3.74 -29.07
CA ASP A 263 -5.37 4.55 -29.71
C ASP A 263 -6.67 3.74 -29.87
N PHE A 264 -7.75 4.15 -29.21
CA PHE A 264 -9.03 3.41 -29.28
C PHE A 264 -9.97 3.87 -30.39
N ASP A 265 -9.57 4.89 -31.16
CA ASP A 265 -10.22 5.16 -32.44
C ASP A 265 -9.77 4.11 -33.50
N ASP A 266 -8.67 3.40 -33.24
CA ASP A 266 -8.22 2.24 -34.02
C ASP A 266 -8.83 0.93 -33.48
N GLU A 267 -9.66 0.30 -34.32
CA GLU A 267 -10.33 -0.97 -34.02
C GLU A 267 -9.32 -2.11 -33.80
N GLU A 268 -8.20 -2.13 -34.53
CA GLU A 268 -7.17 -3.16 -34.39
C GLU A 268 -6.47 -3.07 -33.02
N CYS A 269 -6.16 -1.84 -32.58
CA CYS A 269 -5.62 -1.56 -31.26
C CYS A 269 -6.59 -2.00 -30.14
N LEU A 270 -7.86 -1.62 -30.23
CA LEU A 270 -8.88 -1.99 -29.25
C LEU A 270 -9.05 -3.52 -29.16
N ASN A 271 -9.11 -4.20 -30.31
CA ASN A 271 -9.19 -5.65 -30.39
C ASN A 271 -7.95 -6.32 -29.79
N THR A 272 -6.76 -5.80 -30.08
CA THR A 272 -5.49 -6.30 -29.51
C THR A 272 -5.49 -6.18 -27.99
N PHE A 273 -5.96 -5.05 -27.44
CA PHE A 273 -6.10 -4.84 -26.00
C PHE A 273 -7.08 -5.82 -25.36
N ILE A 274 -8.32 -5.87 -25.84
CA ILE A 274 -9.37 -6.72 -25.25
C ILE A 274 -8.93 -8.19 -25.32
N LEU A 275 -8.38 -8.64 -26.44
CA LEU A 275 -7.96 -10.04 -26.60
C LEU A 275 -6.78 -10.39 -25.70
N SER A 276 -5.80 -9.49 -25.57
CA SER A 276 -4.66 -9.66 -24.64
C SER A 276 -5.15 -9.81 -23.21
N MET A 277 -6.01 -8.88 -22.76
CA MET A 277 -6.51 -8.86 -21.39
C MET A 277 -7.45 -10.04 -21.09
N SER A 278 -8.36 -10.39 -21.99
CA SER A 278 -9.28 -11.53 -21.83
C SER A 278 -8.53 -12.87 -21.77
N LYS A 279 -7.47 -13.04 -22.56
CA LYS A 279 -6.63 -14.25 -22.51
C LYS A 279 -5.79 -14.30 -21.23
N ALA A 280 -5.16 -13.19 -20.86
CA ALA A 280 -4.31 -13.09 -19.68
C ALA A 280 -5.10 -13.20 -18.37
N PHE A 281 -6.33 -12.69 -18.34
CA PHE A 281 -7.16 -12.59 -17.15
C PHE A 281 -8.57 -13.13 -17.42
N LYS A 282 -8.72 -14.46 -17.39
CA LYS A 282 -9.98 -15.20 -17.64
C LYS A 282 -11.20 -14.79 -16.79
N TYR A 283 -10.99 -13.93 -15.79
CA TYR A 283 -12.01 -13.47 -14.87
C TYR A 283 -12.45 -12.04 -15.10
N ILE A 284 -11.78 -11.32 -16.01
CA ILE A 284 -12.18 -9.98 -16.42
C ILE A 284 -13.13 -10.12 -17.59
N ASN A 285 -14.34 -9.62 -17.43
CA ASN A 285 -15.43 -9.70 -18.37
C ASN A 285 -15.50 -8.41 -19.18
N PHE A 286 -15.00 -8.49 -20.41
CA PHE A 286 -15.08 -7.38 -21.34
C PHE A 286 -16.38 -7.35 -22.16
N ASN A 287 -17.41 -8.16 -21.83
CA ASN A 287 -18.66 -8.30 -22.62
C ASN A 287 -19.29 -6.98 -23.06
N GLU A 288 -19.22 -5.93 -22.24
CA GLU A 288 -19.74 -4.59 -22.58
C GLU A 288 -18.99 -3.92 -23.74
N PHE A 289 -17.76 -4.35 -24.02
CA PHE A 289 -16.92 -3.90 -25.12
C PHE A 289 -17.01 -4.81 -26.36
N TYR A 290 -17.74 -5.94 -26.29
CA TYR A 290 -17.95 -6.85 -27.44
C TYR A 290 -19.17 -6.46 -28.29
N VAL A 291 -19.42 -5.16 -28.48
CA VAL A 291 -20.50 -4.70 -29.35
C VAL A 291 -20.14 -5.06 -30.80
N GLU A 292 -20.84 -6.07 -31.32
CA GLU A 292 -20.58 -6.77 -32.58
C GLU A 292 -19.26 -7.56 -32.57
N ARG A 293 -19.37 -8.87 -32.83
CA ARG A 293 -18.28 -9.85 -32.75
C ARG A 293 -16.98 -9.31 -33.35
N PHE A 294 -15.86 -9.51 -32.65
CA PHE A 294 -14.47 -9.46 -33.16
C PHE A 294 -14.38 -9.96 -34.61
N LEU A 295 -14.63 -9.07 -35.57
CA LEU A 295 -14.51 -9.31 -37.02
C LEU A 295 -13.35 -8.50 -37.60
N GLY A 296 -12.81 -7.54 -36.84
CA GLY A 296 -11.62 -6.77 -37.15
C GLY A 296 -10.30 -7.52 -36.88
N GLY A 297 -9.22 -6.96 -37.40
CA GLY A 297 -7.85 -7.45 -37.17
C GLY A 297 -7.41 -7.26 -35.71
N TYR A 298 -6.30 -7.91 -35.36
CA TYR A 298 -5.55 -7.70 -34.12
C TYR A 298 -4.09 -8.12 -34.33
N ASP A 299 -3.19 -7.55 -33.53
CA ASP A 299 -1.79 -7.93 -33.54
C ASP A 299 -1.56 -9.18 -32.65
N ASP A 300 -1.42 -10.33 -33.30
CA ASP A 300 -1.17 -11.61 -32.63
C ASP A 300 0.19 -11.65 -31.91
N ALA A 301 1.19 -10.89 -32.37
CA ALA A 301 2.50 -10.84 -31.72
C ALA A 301 2.39 -10.10 -30.38
N VAL A 302 1.71 -8.95 -30.34
CA VAL A 302 1.45 -8.21 -29.10
C VAL A 302 0.64 -9.05 -28.13
N VAL A 303 -0.43 -9.73 -28.59
CA VAL A 303 -1.25 -10.61 -27.76
C VAL A 303 -0.41 -11.71 -27.12
N LYS A 304 0.41 -12.42 -27.91
CA LYS A 304 1.30 -13.47 -27.38
C LYS A 304 2.30 -12.94 -26.37
N HIS A 305 2.85 -11.75 -26.62
CA HIS A 305 3.84 -11.14 -25.76
C HIS A 305 3.24 -10.77 -24.39
N VAL A 306 2.12 -10.05 -24.39
CA VAL A 306 1.43 -9.64 -23.16
C VAL A 306 0.94 -10.84 -22.36
N VAL A 307 0.32 -11.83 -23.02
CA VAL A 307 -0.14 -13.06 -22.34
C VAL A 307 1.03 -13.83 -21.74
N GLY A 308 2.10 -14.05 -22.51
CA GLY A 308 3.30 -14.74 -22.02
C GLY A 308 3.96 -14.00 -20.86
N TYR A 309 3.96 -12.67 -20.88
CA TYR A 309 4.43 -11.88 -19.75
C TYR A 309 3.58 -12.11 -18.50
N VAL A 310 2.26 -11.97 -18.60
CA VAL A 310 1.35 -12.14 -17.47
C VAL A 310 1.46 -13.54 -16.90
N GLU A 311 1.54 -14.57 -17.74
CA GLU A 311 1.76 -15.95 -17.30
C GLU A 311 3.07 -16.11 -16.53
N SER A 312 4.15 -15.45 -16.97
CA SER A 312 5.47 -15.52 -16.31
C SER A 312 5.51 -14.90 -14.91
N ILE A 313 4.69 -13.88 -14.65
CA ILE A 313 4.64 -13.18 -13.35
C ILE A 313 3.43 -13.60 -12.50
N SER A 314 2.54 -14.42 -13.04
CA SER A 314 1.36 -14.90 -12.33
C SER A 314 1.75 -16.00 -11.34
N PRO A 315 1.36 -15.88 -10.06
CA PRO A 315 1.63 -16.92 -9.08
C PRO A 315 1.02 -18.27 -9.49
N ILE A 316 1.87 -19.30 -9.58
CA ILE A 316 1.52 -20.70 -9.96
C ILE A 316 0.47 -21.30 -9.01
N SER A 317 0.44 -20.84 -7.75
CA SER A 317 -0.62 -21.12 -6.79
C SER A 317 -0.99 -19.85 -6.04
N ARG A 318 -2.20 -19.79 -5.48
CA ARG A 318 -2.53 -18.79 -4.45
C ARG A 318 -1.53 -19.02 -3.32
N SER A 319 -0.52 -18.15 -3.18
CA SER A 319 0.13 -18.01 -1.88
C SER A 319 -1.00 -17.78 -0.89
N LYS A 320 -1.08 -18.59 0.17
CA LYS A 320 -1.95 -18.25 1.30
C LYS A 320 -1.66 -16.77 1.58
N PRO A 321 -2.69 -15.90 1.71
CA PRO A 321 -2.44 -14.51 2.07
C PRO A 321 -1.45 -14.57 3.22
N LYS A 322 -0.28 -13.92 3.09
CA LYS A 322 0.71 -13.88 4.18
C LYS A 322 -0.12 -13.59 5.41
N ALA A 323 -0.20 -14.58 6.30
CA ALA A 323 -1.01 -14.41 7.48
C ALA A 323 -0.49 -13.12 8.08
N PHE A 324 -1.37 -12.17 8.35
CA PHE A 324 -1.03 -11.10 9.27
C PHE A 324 -0.35 -11.82 10.44
N SER A 325 0.90 -11.47 10.78
CA SER A 325 1.70 -12.19 11.77
C SER A 325 0.98 -12.13 13.12
N GLY A 326 0.07 -13.07 13.31
CA GLY A 326 -1.01 -13.01 14.29
C GLY A 326 -1.78 -14.30 14.42
N SER A 327 -1.32 -15.39 13.78
CA SER A 327 -1.77 -16.75 14.07
C SER A 327 -0.58 -17.64 14.44
N SER A 328 0.20 -17.23 15.44
CA SER A 328 0.76 -18.21 16.38
C SER A 328 -0.36 -18.56 17.37
N GLN A 329 -1.26 -19.45 16.96
CA GLN A 329 -1.91 -20.30 17.94
C GLN A 329 -0.84 -21.29 18.37
N GLU A 330 -0.17 -21.00 19.49
CA GLU A 330 0.40 -22.05 20.33
C GLU A 330 -0.74 -23.01 20.65
N THR A 331 -0.80 -24.10 19.91
CA THR A 331 -1.51 -25.28 20.36
C THR A 331 -0.52 -25.94 21.31
N GLU A 332 -0.58 -25.56 22.59
CA GLU A 332 -0.05 -26.40 23.65
C GLU A 332 -0.80 -27.73 23.56
N ASN A 333 -0.16 -28.71 22.94
CA ASN A 333 -0.49 -30.12 23.12
C ASN A 333 -0.12 -30.47 24.57
N ILE A 334 -1.04 -30.23 25.50
CA ILE A 334 -1.07 -30.97 26.75
C ILE A 334 -1.59 -32.37 26.40
N ALA A 335 -0.66 -33.29 26.18
CA ALA A 335 -0.92 -34.71 26.16
C ALA A 335 -0.06 -35.38 27.24
N ARG A 336 -0.79 -35.87 28.25
CA ARG A 336 -0.42 -36.69 29.43
C ARG A 336 -0.07 -35.94 30.70
#